data_AF-A0A7X7MTL8-F1
#
_entry.id   AF-A0A7X7MTL8-F1
#
_cell.length_a   1.000
_cell.length_b   1.000
_cell.length_c   1.000
_cell.angle_alpha   90.00
_cell.angle_beta   90.00
_cell.angle_gamma   90.00
#
_symmetry.space_group_name_H-M   'P 1'
#
loop_
_entity.id
_entity.type
_entity.pdbx_description
1 polymer ?
#
loop_
_entity_poly.entity_id
_entity_poly.type
_entity_poly.pdbx_seq_one_letter_code
_entity_poly.pdbx_strand_id
1 'polypeptide(L)'
;MDYLIEVMKWNYQERIHQNLVYISHLTVSISFWLDPDRIQKAMIVCSKREIAYDLLMVFKDKYPEWFVERKTPEGMRVTPEEMKELREVPFISMVASVGKNDPKEMYDYLGGTKNDKRSEELDGAFKAEKSNLCIVIVVDMWITGFDVPCLTYMYNDKPLQKHQLIQTISRVNRRYAGKDFGLIIDYIGIRDNMRQALKVYGGNTSVAPTVDDIEQATSIFHEHLAVLRDLFKNYDLAPFMNPEANPFERYRLLAKAAEYVFLSTQELNIEGKRKTNKVSFKTYFLKTVKRMRNAYDICQPSGNLTEEESALAQ
;
A
#
# COMPACT_ATOMS: atom_id res chain seq x y z
N MET A 1 15.14 -4.16 2.63
CA MET A 1 14.20 -3.10 3.05
C MET A 1 13.08 -3.28 2.08
N ASP A 2 12.02 -3.86 2.59
CA ASP A 2 11.10 -4.65 1.78
C ASP A 2 9.96 -3.74 1.36
N TYR A 3 9.55 -3.86 0.11
CA TYR A 3 8.40 -3.13 -0.40
C TYR A 3 7.14 -3.88 0.03
N LEU A 4 6.26 -3.23 0.78
CA LEU A 4 4.86 -3.68 0.91
C LEU A 4 4.06 -2.89 -0.11
N ILE A 5 3.83 -3.53 -1.26
CA ILE A 5 2.98 -2.97 -2.32
C ILE A 5 1.67 -3.74 -2.27
N GLU A 6 0.68 -3.16 -1.61
CA GLU A 6 -0.67 -3.71 -1.60
C GLU A 6 -1.40 -3.22 -2.86
N VAL A 7 -1.37 -4.03 -3.91
CA VAL A 7 -2.16 -3.79 -5.12
C VAL A 7 -3.56 -4.32 -4.88
N MET A 8 -4.46 -3.46 -4.43
CA MET A 8 -5.89 -3.79 -4.38
C MET A 8 -6.53 -3.56 -5.76
N LYS A 9 -6.82 -4.64 -6.50
CA LYS A 9 -7.59 -4.58 -7.75
C LYS A 9 -9.07 -4.35 -7.43
N TRP A 10 -9.67 -3.30 -7.98
CA TRP A 10 -11.10 -3.06 -7.90
C TRP A 10 -11.69 -2.65 -9.24
N ASN A 11 -12.93 -3.06 -9.51
CA ASN A 11 -13.66 -2.66 -10.71
C ASN A 11 -13.94 -1.15 -10.69
N TYR A 12 -13.55 -0.47 -11.76
CA TYR A 12 -13.67 0.99 -12.00
C TYR A 12 -15.11 1.55 -11.93
N GLN A 13 -16.12 0.69 -11.79
CA GLN A 13 -17.53 1.04 -12.02
C GLN A 13 -18.23 1.74 -10.85
N GLU A 14 -17.65 1.85 -9.65
CA GLU A 14 -18.26 2.64 -8.57
C GLU A 14 -17.27 3.60 -7.90
N ARG A 15 -17.24 4.85 -8.39
CA ARG A 15 -16.41 5.95 -7.83
C ARG A 15 -16.73 6.27 -6.37
N ILE A 16 -17.95 5.99 -5.92
CA ILE A 16 -18.36 6.13 -4.52
C ILE A 16 -17.62 5.13 -3.63
N HIS A 17 -17.40 3.90 -4.12
CA HIS A 17 -16.61 2.88 -3.41
C HIS A 17 -15.13 3.29 -3.29
N GLN A 18 -14.53 3.88 -4.33
CA GLN A 18 -13.14 4.37 -4.25
C GLN A 18 -12.96 5.47 -3.19
N ASN A 19 -13.87 6.44 -3.13
CA ASN A 19 -13.86 7.49 -2.09
C ASN A 19 -14.05 6.90 -0.68
N LEU A 20 -14.94 5.92 -0.53
CA LEU A 20 -15.14 5.22 0.75
C LEU A 20 -13.90 4.43 1.18
N VAL A 21 -13.15 3.84 0.24
CA VAL A 21 -11.92 3.08 0.51
C VAL A 21 -10.74 4.01 0.84
N TYR A 22 -10.58 5.13 0.11
CA TYR A 22 -9.60 6.16 0.49
C TYR A 22 -9.82 6.55 1.94
N ILE A 23 -11.07 6.87 2.27
CA ILE A 23 -11.46 7.34 3.58
C ILE A 23 -11.33 6.23 4.63
N SER A 24 -11.76 5.00 4.35
CA SER A 24 -11.67 3.91 5.33
C SER A 24 -10.23 3.53 5.61
N HIS A 25 -9.39 3.39 4.59
CA HIS A 25 -7.98 3.05 4.77
C HIS A 25 -7.24 4.20 5.43
N LEU A 26 -7.41 5.46 4.98
CA LEU A 26 -6.81 6.62 5.63
C LEU A 26 -7.24 6.73 7.10
N THR A 27 -8.50 6.49 7.43
CA THR A 27 -8.98 6.61 8.83
C THR A 27 -8.46 5.49 9.72
N VAL A 28 -8.45 4.25 9.23
CA VAL A 28 -7.87 3.10 9.94
C VAL A 28 -6.36 3.29 10.12
N SER A 29 -5.68 3.77 9.09
CA SER A 29 -4.27 4.13 9.17
C SER A 29 -4.07 5.29 10.13
N ILE A 30 -4.85 6.38 10.10
CA ILE A 30 -4.67 7.57 10.96
C ILE A 30 -4.67 7.21 12.45
N SER A 31 -5.42 6.20 12.88
CA SER A 31 -5.36 5.68 14.26
C SER A 31 -3.95 5.22 14.66
N PHE A 32 -3.20 4.67 13.70
CA PHE A 32 -1.79 4.26 13.78
C PHE A 32 -0.80 5.42 13.55
N TRP A 33 -1.28 6.58 13.06
CA TRP A 33 -0.49 7.80 12.85
C TRP A 33 -0.49 8.72 14.05
N LEU A 34 -1.37 8.46 15.02
CA LEU A 34 -1.46 9.19 16.28
C LEU A 34 -0.36 8.77 17.28
N ASP A 35 0.65 8.01 16.85
CA ASP A 35 1.90 7.91 17.60
C ASP A 35 2.64 9.26 17.50
N PRO A 36 2.71 10.06 18.59
CA PRO A 36 3.29 11.39 18.55
C PRO A 36 4.80 11.38 18.24
N ASP A 37 5.45 10.22 18.35
CA ASP A 37 6.87 10.04 18.06
C ASP A 37 7.11 9.54 16.61
N ARG A 38 6.06 9.33 15.79
CA ARG A 38 6.17 8.81 14.42
C ARG A 38 5.64 9.80 13.37
N ILE A 39 6.56 10.44 12.64
CA ILE A 39 6.22 11.34 11.53
C ILE A 39 5.87 10.54 10.27
N GLN A 40 4.65 10.74 9.78
CA GLN A 40 4.17 10.11 8.55
C GLN A 40 3.42 11.16 7.72
N LYS A 41 3.53 11.09 6.40
CA LYS A 41 2.76 11.91 5.44
C LYS A 41 2.13 11.06 4.33
N ALA A 42 1.01 11.52 3.78
CA ALA A 42 0.30 10.88 2.68
C ALA A 42 0.16 11.82 1.48
N MET A 43 0.22 11.24 0.29
CA MET A 43 -0.03 11.93 -0.97
C MET A 43 -1.07 11.14 -1.79
N ILE A 44 -2.11 11.82 -2.26
CA ILE A 44 -3.12 11.27 -3.17
C ILE A 44 -2.91 11.90 -4.53
N VAL A 45 -2.47 11.12 -5.51
CA VAL A 45 -2.26 11.58 -6.89
C VAL A 45 -3.45 11.18 -7.75
N CYS A 46 -4.19 12.18 -8.21
CA CYS A 46 -5.39 12.05 -9.02
C CYS A 46 -5.09 12.26 -10.51
N SER A 47 -5.90 11.65 -11.37
CA SER A 47 -5.77 11.80 -12.82
C SER A 47 -6.24 13.17 -13.35
N LYS A 48 -7.21 13.81 -12.69
CA LYS A 48 -7.83 15.08 -13.10
C LYS A 48 -8.12 16.00 -11.92
N ARG A 49 -8.19 17.32 -12.18
CA ARG A 49 -8.44 18.33 -11.13
C ARG A 49 -9.83 18.27 -10.55
N GLU A 50 -10.82 17.99 -11.39
CA GLU A 50 -12.21 17.85 -10.97
C GLU A 50 -12.35 16.69 -9.97
N ILE A 51 -11.69 15.56 -10.26
CA ILE A 51 -11.68 14.39 -9.37
C ILE A 51 -11.01 14.74 -8.03
N ALA A 52 -9.86 15.42 -8.08
CA ALA A 52 -9.15 15.84 -6.88
C ALA A 52 -9.97 16.80 -6.02
N TYR A 53 -10.69 17.73 -6.64
CA TYR A 53 -11.53 18.72 -5.96
C TYR A 53 -12.78 18.07 -5.37
N ASP A 54 -13.45 17.19 -6.10
CA ASP A 54 -14.59 16.42 -5.59
C ASP A 54 -14.17 15.59 -4.37
N LEU A 55 -13.02 14.92 -4.44
CA LEU A 55 -12.47 14.16 -3.32
C LEU A 55 -12.16 15.06 -2.11
N LEU A 56 -11.58 16.25 -2.35
CA LEU A 56 -11.35 17.23 -1.30
C LEU A 56 -12.66 17.66 -0.62
N MET A 57 -13.74 17.89 -1.39
CA MET A 57 -15.04 18.25 -0.85
C MET A 57 -15.65 17.10 -0.03
N VAL A 58 -15.47 15.85 -0.45
CA VAL A 58 -15.87 14.68 0.34
C VAL A 58 -15.09 14.62 1.68
N PHE A 59 -13.78 14.90 1.68
CA PHE A 59 -13.02 15.01 2.94
C PHE A 59 -13.53 16.15 3.80
N LYS A 60 -13.89 17.29 3.21
CA LYS A 60 -14.41 18.46 3.93
C LYS A 60 -15.74 18.20 4.61
N ASP A 61 -16.63 17.47 3.93
CA ASP A 61 -17.93 17.07 4.48
C ASP A 61 -17.77 16.07 5.64
N LYS A 62 -16.89 15.08 5.49
CA LYS A 62 -16.70 14.02 6.50
C LYS A 62 -15.82 14.40 7.68
N TYR A 63 -14.78 15.19 7.44
CA TYR A 63 -13.75 15.57 8.42
C TYR A 63 -13.55 17.09 8.40
N PRO A 64 -14.57 17.89 8.74
CA PRO A 64 -14.46 19.34 8.73
C PRO A 64 -13.32 19.85 9.64
N GLU A 65 -12.97 19.11 10.69
CA GLU A 65 -11.87 19.42 11.59
C GLU A 65 -10.48 19.36 10.91
N TRP A 66 -10.32 18.59 9.83
CA TRP A 66 -9.08 18.56 9.05
C TRP A 66 -8.84 19.85 8.25
N PHE A 67 -9.88 20.67 8.09
CA PHE A 67 -9.80 21.95 7.37
C PHE A 67 -9.58 23.14 8.31
N VAL A 68 -9.54 22.90 9.63
CA VAL A 68 -9.15 23.91 10.61
C VAL A 68 -7.64 24.09 10.56
N GLU A 69 -7.21 25.33 10.36
CA GLU A 69 -5.78 25.65 10.27
C GLU A 69 -5.11 25.54 11.64
N ARG A 70 -3.99 24.81 11.68
CA ARG A 70 -3.14 24.64 12.85
C ARG A 70 -1.69 24.63 12.40
N LYS A 71 -0.77 24.90 13.33
CA LYS A 71 0.67 24.79 13.04
C LYS A 71 1.17 23.36 12.98
N THR A 72 0.65 22.52 13.87
CA THR A 72 1.06 21.12 14.05
C THR A 72 -0.16 20.25 14.38
N PRO A 73 -0.13 18.94 14.10
CA PRO A 73 -1.20 18.04 14.48
C PRO A 73 -1.40 17.97 16.00
N GLU A 74 -2.60 17.62 16.43
CA GLU A 74 -2.93 17.48 17.84
C GLU A 74 -2.10 16.36 18.50
N GLY A 75 -1.53 16.64 19.67
CA GLY A 75 -0.71 15.68 20.42
C GLY A 75 0.76 15.56 19.95
N MET A 76 1.16 16.21 18.85
CA MET A 76 2.53 16.18 18.37
C MET A 76 3.49 16.96 19.29
N ARG A 77 4.65 16.36 19.61
CA ARG A 77 5.67 17.00 20.45
C ARG A 77 6.51 17.99 19.64
N VAL A 78 6.32 19.27 19.91
CA VAL A 78 6.99 20.38 19.22
C VAL A 78 7.62 21.33 20.24
N THR A 79 8.86 21.75 20.02
CA THR A 79 9.51 22.77 20.86
C THR A 79 8.97 24.18 20.55
N PRO A 80 9.13 25.15 21.47
CA PRO A 80 8.74 26.55 21.20
C PRO A 80 9.43 27.15 19.96
N GLU A 81 10.66 26.76 19.68
CA GLU A 81 11.43 27.20 18.51
C GLU A 81 10.86 26.63 17.21
N GLU A 82 10.63 25.31 17.16
CA GLU A 82 10.02 24.64 16.01
C GLU A 82 8.62 25.23 15.72
N MET A 83 7.83 25.50 16.77
CA MET A 83 6.49 26.10 16.66
C MET A 83 6.51 27.49 16.00
N LYS A 84 7.60 28.25 16.10
CA LYS A 84 7.73 29.57 15.43
C LYS A 84 7.94 29.43 13.93
N GLU A 85 8.60 28.36 13.49
CA GLU A 85 8.92 28.09 12.08
C GLU A 85 7.73 27.47 11.32
N LEU A 86 6.81 26.84 12.04
CA LEU A 86 5.60 26.24 11.47
C LEU A 86 4.53 27.28 11.09
N ARG A 87 3.89 27.04 9.96
CA ARG A 87 2.79 27.85 9.42
C ARG A 87 1.45 27.22 9.77
N GLU A 88 0.44 28.06 9.96
CA GLU A 88 -0.95 27.61 10.10
C GLU A 88 -1.47 27.15 8.74
N VAL A 89 -1.81 25.87 8.66
CA VAL A 89 -2.30 25.21 7.46
C VAL A 89 -3.32 24.13 7.86
N PRO A 90 -4.26 23.78 6.98
CA PRO A 90 -5.15 22.65 7.24
C PRO A 90 -4.36 21.33 7.24
N PHE A 91 -4.97 20.29 7.81
CA PHE A 91 -4.39 18.95 7.85
C PHE A 91 -4.29 18.31 6.46
N ILE A 92 -5.24 18.67 5.59
CA ILE A 92 -5.33 18.24 4.19
C ILE A 92 -5.41 19.44 3.23
N SER A 93 -4.76 19.36 2.08
CA SER A 93 -4.94 20.36 1.00
C SER A 93 -4.76 19.77 -0.39
N MET A 94 -5.43 20.38 -1.37
CA MET A 94 -5.19 20.10 -2.79
C MET A 94 -4.17 21.09 -3.38
N VAL A 95 -3.25 20.55 -4.18
CA VAL A 95 -2.21 21.26 -4.93
C VAL A 95 -2.22 20.80 -6.38
N ALA A 96 -2.61 21.70 -7.27
CA ALA A 96 -2.65 21.47 -8.71
C ALA A 96 -2.48 22.81 -9.44
N SER A 97 -2.12 22.75 -10.73
CA SER A 97 -2.17 23.95 -11.57
C SER A 97 -3.59 24.47 -11.72
N VAL A 98 -3.74 25.73 -12.08
CA VAL A 98 -5.03 26.37 -12.36
C VAL A 98 -5.31 26.49 -13.85
N GLY A 99 -6.56 26.32 -14.26
CA GLY A 99 -7.05 26.50 -15.62
C GLY A 99 -8.08 27.61 -15.70
N LYS A 100 -8.11 28.33 -16.82
CA LYS A 100 -9.09 29.42 -17.04
C LYS A 100 -10.54 28.94 -17.12
N ASN A 101 -10.75 27.66 -17.41
CA ASN A 101 -12.06 27.03 -17.54
C ASN A 101 -12.44 26.19 -16.31
N ASP A 102 -11.64 26.24 -15.24
CA ASP A 102 -11.95 25.53 -14.01
C ASP A 102 -13.24 26.12 -13.39
N PRO A 103 -14.09 25.29 -12.75
CA PRO A 103 -15.20 25.79 -11.96
C PRO A 103 -14.72 26.85 -10.96
N LYS A 104 -15.50 27.94 -10.82
CA LYS A 104 -15.10 29.12 -10.04
C LYS A 104 -14.63 28.77 -8.62
N GLU A 105 -15.33 27.87 -7.94
CA GLU A 105 -15.00 27.45 -6.57
C GLU A 105 -13.64 26.73 -6.50
N MET A 106 -13.33 25.87 -7.47
CA MET A 106 -12.04 25.19 -7.56
C MET A 106 -10.92 26.17 -7.94
N TYR A 107 -11.19 27.08 -8.88
CA TYR A 107 -10.24 28.12 -9.29
C TYR A 107 -9.85 29.02 -8.11
N ASP A 108 -10.86 29.49 -7.37
CA ASP A 108 -10.69 30.35 -6.20
C ASP A 108 -9.94 29.60 -5.08
N TYR A 109 -10.29 28.32 -4.83
CA TYR A 109 -9.61 27.48 -3.84
C TYR A 109 -8.12 27.29 -4.15
N LEU A 110 -7.78 27.04 -5.42
CA LEU A 110 -6.40 26.87 -5.88
C LEU A 110 -5.61 28.19 -5.90
N GLY A 111 -6.25 29.32 -5.58
CA GLY A 111 -5.63 30.64 -5.48
C GLY A 111 -5.57 31.41 -6.80
N GLY A 112 -6.15 30.87 -7.88
CA GLY A 112 -6.21 31.53 -9.19
C GLY A 112 -4.84 32.06 -9.65
N THR A 113 -4.76 33.38 -9.89
CA THR A 113 -3.51 34.05 -10.30
C THR A 113 -2.39 34.03 -9.26
N LYS A 114 -2.69 33.67 -8.00
CA LYS A 114 -1.73 33.53 -6.90
C LYS A 114 -1.36 32.07 -6.63
N ASN A 115 -1.74 31.14 -7.51
CA ASN A 115 -1.47 29.71 -7.33
C ASN A 115 0.02 29.41 -7.09
N ASP A 116 0.93 30.05 -7.83
CA ASP A 116 2.37 29.81 -7.68
C ASP A 116 2.84 30.05 -6.24
N LYS A 117 2.45 31.20 -5.67
CA LYS A 117 2.77 31.56 -4.29
C LYS A 117 2.13 30.57 -3.30
N ARG A 118 0.85 30.26 -3.47
CA ARG A 118 0.14 29.30 -2.59
C ARG A 118 0.80 27.92 -2.63
N SER A 119 1.17 27.45 -3.82
CA SER A 119 1.81 26.15 -4.03
C SER A 119 3.22 26.11 -3.41
N GLU A 120 3.97 27.20 -3.45
CA GLU A 120 5.26 27.33 -2.75
C GLU A 120 5.09 27.33 -1.22
N GLU A 121 4.06 27.99 -0.70
CA GLU A 121 3.77 27.99 0.74
C GLU A 121 3.38 26.59 1.25
N LEU A 122 2.58 25.85 0.47
CA LEU A 122 2.20 24.48 0.77
C LEU A 122 3.36 23.50 0.60
N ASP A 123 4.31 23.76 -0.32
CA ASP A 123 5.53 22.96 -0.46
C ASP A 123 6.34 23.01 0.84
N GLY A 124 6.63 24.23 1.31
CA GLY A 124 7.34 24.43 2.58
C GLY A 124 6.62 23.78 3.77
N ALA A 125 5.29 23.93 3.86
CA ALA A 125 4.50 23.30 4.91
C ALA A 125 4.55 21.77 4.84
N PHE A 126 4.40 21.18 3.65
CA PHE A 126 4.40 19.73 3.51
C PHE A 126 5.80 19.11 3.68
N LYS A 127 6.89 19.84 3.40
CA LYS A 127 8.25 19.39 3.72
C LYS A 127 8.57 19.50 5.22
N ALA A 128 7.96 20.44 5.94
CA ALA A 128 8.16 20.59 7.37
C ALA A 128 7.55 19.39 8.12
N GLU A 129 8.39 18.62 8.79
CA GLU A 129 8.04 17.32 9.38
C GLU A 129 6.88 17.38 10.36
N LYS A 130 6.88 18.40 11.23
CA LYS A 130 5.89 18.60 12.29
C LYS A 130 4.74 19.54 11.88
N SER A 131 4.66 19.92 10.60
CA SER A 131 3.56 20.74 10.09
C SER A 131 2.23 19.98 10.19
N ASN A 132 1.15 20.72 10.42
CA ASN A 132 -0.19 20.18 10.38
C ASN A 132 -0.54 19.58 9.01
N LEU A 133 0.07 20.05 7.91
CA LEU A 133 -0.20 19.51 6.58
C LEU A 133 0.43 18.12 6.41
N CYS A 134 -0.39 17.10 6.65
CA CYS A 134 -0.02 15.69 6.61
C CYS A 134 -0.54 14.97 5.36
N ILE A 135 -1.61 15.46 4.73
CA ILE A 135 -2.22 14.87 3.54
C ILE A 135 -2.28 15.89 2.41
N VAL A 136 -1.85 15.50 1.22
CA VAL A 136 -1.96 16.36 0.03
C VAL A 136 -2.60 15.61 -1.12
N ILE A 137 -3.54 16.27 -1.81
CA ILE A 137 -4.15 15.78 -3.05
C ILE A 137 -3.50 16.52 -4.21
N VAL A 138 -2.86 15.80 -5.13
CA VAL A 138 -2.09 16.38 -6.23
C VAL A 138 -2.56 15.85 -7.58
N VAL A 139 -2.33 16.61 -8.66
CA VAL A 139 -2.78 16.22 -10.01
C VAL A 139 -1.66 16.24 -11.03
N ASP A 140 -1.02 17.38 -11.22
CA ASP A 140 0.09 17.62 -12.16
C ASP A 140 1.33 18.16 -11.44
N MET A 141 1.11 18.87 -10.34
CA MET A 141 2.17 19.36 -9.46
C MET A 141 2.70 18.25 -8.54
N TRP A 142 3.96 18.40 -8.13
CA TRP A 142 4.65 17.53 -7.17
C TRP A 142 4.81 16.06 -7.59
N ILE A 143 4.44 15.72 -8.83
CA ILE A 143 4.75 14.41 -9.42
C ILE A 143 6.24 14.30 -9.75
N THR A 144 6.92 15.39 -10.08
CA THR A 144 8.36 15.43 -10.41
C THR A 144 9.11 16.40 -9.50
N GLY A 145 10.33 16.03 -9.09
CA GLY A 145 11.24 16.90 -8.32
C GLY A 145 10.85 17.19 -6.86
N PHE A 146 9.62 16.87 -6.46
CA PHE A 146 9.15 17.05 -5.09
C PHE A 146 9.53 15.85 -4.23
N ASP A 147 10.14 16.14 -3.08
CA ASP A 147 10.77 15.14 -2.24
C ASP A 147 10.51 15.40 -0.75
N VAL A 148 10.01 14.37 -0.09
CA VAL A 148 9.67 14.35 1.33
C VAL A 148 10.02 12.97 1.88
N PRO A 149 11.18 12.79 2.54
CA PRO A 149 11.63 11.48 3.01
C PRO A 149 10.64 10.74 3.93
N CYS A 150 9.89 11.49 4.75
CA CYS A 150 8.84 10.98 5.63
C CYS A 150 7.49 10.70 4.93
N LEU A 151 7.41 10.82 3.60
CA LEU A 151 6.24 10.40 2.82
C LEU A 151 6.10 8.88 2.91
N THR A 152 5.07 8.41 3.60
CA THR A 152 4.89 6.98 3.89
C THR A 152 3.84 6.36 3.00
N TYR A 153 2.80 7.10 2.63
CA TYR A 153 1.66 6.57 1.88
C TYR A 153 1.46 7.35 0.60
N MET A 154 1.28 6.62 -0.49
CA MET A 154 0.89 7.21 -1.76
C MET A 154 -0.29 6.46 -2.36
N TYR A 155 -1.32 7.22 -2.65
CA TYR A 155 -2.55 6.77 -3.26
C TYR A 155 -2.54 7.21 -4.73
N ASN A 156 -2.58 6.28 -5.67
CA ASN A 156 -2.42 6.58 -7.09
C ASN A 156 -3.69 6.25 -7.90
N ASP A 157 -4.30 7.27 -8.47
CA ASP A 157 -5.37 7.22 -9.48
C ASP A 157 -4.88 7.70 -10.87
N LYS A 158 -3.57 7.90 -11.04
CA LYS A 158 -3.02 8.34 -12.33
C LYS A 158 -2.39 7.16 -13.08
N PRO A 159 -2.63 6.99 -14.39
CA PRO A 159 -1.90 6.01 -15.18
C PRO A 159 -0.43 6.43 -15.32
N LEU A 160 0.41 5.94 -14.41
CA LEU A 160 1.85 6.16 -14.46
C LEU A 160 2.50 5.13 -15.38
N GLN A 161 3.37 5.59 -16.28
CA GLN A 161 4.07 4.72 -17.22
C GLN A 161 5.59 4.81 -17.07
N LYS A 162 6.27 3.67 -17.24
CA LYS A 162 7.72 3.55 -17.41
C LYS A 162 8.51 4.33 -16.34
N HIS A 163 9.25 5.36 -16.75
CA HIS A 163 10.12 6.16 -15.90
C HIS A 163 9.39 6.90 -14.78
N GLN A 164 8.19 7.42 -15.06
CA GLN A 164 7.42 8.19 -14.07
C GLN A 164 7.04 7.30 -12.89
N LEU A 165 6.72 6.04 -13.15
CA LEU A 165 6.36 5.06 -12.14
C LEU A 165 7.51 4.78 -11.18
N ILE A 166 8.72 4.56 -11.70
CA ILE A 166 9.90 4.33 -10.84
C ILE A 166 10.22 5.57 -10.02
N GLN A 167 10.23 6.75 -10.65
CA GLN A 167 10.50 7.99 -9.93
C GLN A 167 9.50 8.23 -8.79
N THR A 168 8.25 7.85 -9.00
CA THR A 168 7.20 7.93 -7.98
C THR A 168 7.43 6.90 -6.87
N ILE A 169 7.72 5.64 -7.20
CA ILE A 169 8.00 4.58 -6.20
C ILE A 169 9.23 4.90 -5.37
N SER A 170 10.32 5.35 -6.00
CA SER A 170 11.57 5.67 -5.33
C SER A 170 11.42 6.78 -4.28
N ARG A 171 10.41 7.65 -4.40
CA ARG A 171 10.15 8.70 -3.41
C ARG A 171 9.50 8.17 -2.16
N VAL A 172 8.48 7.33 -2.32
CA VAL A 172 7.81 6.69 -1.19
C VAL A 172 8.76 5.71 -0.49
N ASN A 173 9.79 5.21 -1.16
CA ASN A 173 10.81 4.34 -0.54
C ASN A 173 12.05 5.06 0.01
N ARG A 174 12.01 6.39 0.19
CA ARG A 174 13.12 7.08 0.88
C ARG A 174 13.20 6.64 2.34
N ARG A 175 14.44 6.37 2.78
CA ARG A 175 14.76 6.01 4.16
C ARG A 175 14.47 7.18 5.07
N TYR A 176 13.78 6.91 6.17
CA TYR A 176 13.45 7.89 7.19
C TYR A 176 13.34 7.20 8.56
N ALA A 177 13.72 7.89 9.63
CA ALA A 177 13.68 7.33 10.98
C ALA A 177 12.22 7.03 11.38
N GLY A 178 11.96 5.84 11.94
CA GLY A 178 10.60 5.40 12.29
C GLY A 178 9.72 5.01 11.09
N LYS A 179 10.25 5.01 9.87
CA LYS A 179 9.55 4.52 8.67
C LYS A 179 10.10 3.16 8.26
N ASP A 180 9.30 2.13 8.50
CA ASP A 180 9.67 0.74 8.23
C ASP A 180 9.57 0.40 6.73
N PHE A 181 8.54 0.95 6.08
CA PHE A 181 8.24 0.76 4.66
C PHE A 181 7.56 1.99 4.08
N GLY A 182 7.52 2.06 2.75
CA GLY A 182 6.63 2.93 2.01
C GLY A 182 5.48 2.13 1.40
N LEU A 183 4.24 2.63 1.50
CA LEU A 183 3.05 1.98 0.98
C LEU A 183 2.51 2.74 -0.23
N ILE A 184 2.29 2.01 -1.33
CA ILE A 184 1.64 2.55 -2.53
C ILE A 184 0.35 1.78 -2.74
N ILE A 185 -0.76 2.51 -2.73
CA ILE A 185 -2.10 2.02 -2.99
C ILE A 185 -2.48 2.48 -4.39
N ASP A 186 -2.60 1.55 -5.33
CA ASP A 186 -2.86 1.85 -6.73
C ASP A 186 -4.23 1.36 -7.18
N TYR A 187 -5.02 2.28 -7.74
CA TYR A 187 -6.41 2.06 -8.17
C TYR A 187 -6.54 1.88 -9.68
N ILE A 188 -5.48 2.13 -10.45
CA ILE A 188 -5.47 2.01 -11.92
C ILE A 188 -4.99 0.63 -12.37
N GLY A 189 -4.19 -0.07 -11.56
CA GLY A 189 -3.58 -1.34 -11.95
C GLY A 189 -2.25 -1.17 -12.68
N ILE A 190 -1.40 -0.24 -12.24
CA ILE A 190 -0.03 0.02 -12.74
C ILE A 190 0.95 -1.12 -12.45
N ARG A 191 0.50 -2.22 -11.83
CA ARG A 191 1.33 -3.36 -11.45
C ARG A 191 2.14 -3.92 -12.62
N ASP A 192 1.54 -4.09 -13.79
CA ASP A 192 2.26 -4.63 -14.96
C ASP A 192 3.26 -3.62 -15.54
N ASN A 193 2.89 -2.34 -15.55
CA ASN A 193 3.81 -1.25 -15.89
C ASN A 193 4.99 -1.17 -14.91
N MET A 194 4.74 -1.46 -13.62
CA MET A 194 5.74 -1.46 -12.56
C MET A 194 6.73 -2.60 -12.73
N ARG A 195 6.23 -3.81 -13.00
CA ARG A 195 7.07 -4.97 -13.31
C ARG A 195 7.97 -4.70 -14.51
N GLN A 196 7.39 -4.15 -15.58
CA GLN A 196 8.14 -3.82 -16.79
C GLN A 196 9.21 -2.76 -16.50
N ALA A 197 8.87 -1.73 -15.72
CA ALA A 197 9.83 -0.70 -15.34
C ALA A 197 10.95 -1.28 -14.46
N LEU A 198 10.63 -2.04 -13.41
CA LEU A 198 11.65 -2.66 -12.54
C LEU A 198 12.59 -3.59 -13.32
N LYS A 199 12.10 -4.32 -14.33
CA LYS A 199 12.94 -5.13 -15.24
C LYS A 199 13.92 -4.29 -16.07
N VAL A 200 13.52 -3.09 -16.49
CA VAL A 200 14.34 -2.21 -17.35
C VAL A 200 15.35 -1.41 -16.55
N TYR A 201 15.02 -0.97 -15.33
CA TYR A 201 15.87 -0.07 -14.52
C TYR A 201 16.49 -0.74 -13.28
N GLY A 202 16.16 -2.00 -12.98
CA GLY A 202 16.73 -2.78 -11.88
C GLY A 202 18.18 -3.20 -12.07
N GLY A 203 18.84 -2.75 -13.14
CA GLY A 203 20.22 -3.08 -13.48
C GLY A 203 21.23 -2.60 -12.41
N ASN A 204 21.88 -3.58 -11.79
CA ASN A 204 23.16 -3.52 -11.07
C ASN A 204 23.26 -2.88 -9.68
N THR A 205 22.17 -2.44 -9.04
CA THR A 205 22.25 -2.12 -7.59
C THR A 205 20.94 -2.16 -6.81
N SER A 206 19.85 -2.70 -7.36
CA SER A 206 18.58 -2.78 -6.64
C SER A 206 18.01 -4.19 -6.62
N VAL A 207 17.56 -4.55 -5.42
CA VAL A 207 16.98 -5.82 -4.96
C VAL A 207 15.63 -6.07 -5.65
N ALA A 208 15.64 -6.25 -6.96
CA ALA A 208 14.51 -6.80 -7.70
C ALA A 208 14.88 -8.24 -8.12
N PRO A 209 14.02 -9.24 -7.87
CA PRO A 209 14.25 -10.60 -8.32
C PRO A 209 14.48 -10.61 -9.84
N THR A 210 15.56 -11.24 -10.28
CA THR A 210 15.82 -11.48 -11.71
C THR A 210 14.75 -12.42 -12.28
N VAL A 211 14.71 -12.56 -13.61
CA VAL A 211 13.81 -13.55 -14.25
C VAL A 211 14.08 -14.96 -13.69
N ASP A 212 15.35 -15.31 -13.52
CA ASP A 212 15.77 -16.59 -12.95
C ASP A 212 15.34 -16.74 -11.49
N ASP A 213 15.37 -15.66 -10.68
CA ASP A 213 14.87 -15.68 -9.31
C ASP A 213 13.36 -15.87 -9.25
N ILE A 214 12.63 -15.27 -10.19
CA ILE A 214 11.16 -15.43 -10.31
C ILE A 214 10.82 -16.85 -10.73
N GLU A 215 11.51 -17.42 -11.70
CA GLU A 215 11.29 -18.80 -12.15
C GLU A 215 11.58 -19.80 -11.02
N GLN A 216 12.70 -19.62 -10.31
CA GLN A 216 13.03 -20.43 -9.15
C GLN A 216 11.99 -20.28 -8.03
N ALA A 217 11.58 -19.07 -7.70
CA ALA A 217 10.54 -18.83 -6.69
C ALA A 217 9.19 -19.42 -7.11
N THR A 218 8.82 -19.34 -8.38
CA THR A 218 7.59 -19.96 -8.92
C THR A 218 7.65 -21.48 -8.78
N SER A 219 8.79 -22.09 -9.07
CA SER A 219 9.00 -23.53 -8.87
C SER A 219 8.88 -23.94 -7.40
N ILE A 220 9.55 -23.22 -6.49
CA ILE A 220 9.47 -23.45 -5.03
C ILE A 220 8.04 -23.28 -4.52
N PHE A 221 7.31 -22.28 -5.03
CA PHE A 221 5.91 -22.06 -4.71
C PHE A 221 5.05 -23.29 -5.09
N HIS A 222 5.14 -23.75 -6.35
CA HIS A 222 4.36 -24.92 -6.80
C HIS A 222 4.72 -26.20 -6.04
N GLU A 223 6.01 -26.43 -5.77
CA GLU A 223 6.46 -27.58 -4.98
C GLU A 223 5.81 -27.58 -3.59
N HIS A 224 5.87 -26.46 -2.87
CA HIS A 224 5.30 -26.37 -1.54
C HIS A 224 3.77 -26.32 -1.52
N LEU A 225 3.14 -25.72 -2.53
CA LEU A 225 1.69 -25.77 -2.68
C LEU A 225 1.20 -27.21 -2.89
N ALA A 226 1.91 -27.99 -3.71
CA ALA A 226 1.60 -29.42 -3.90
C ALA A 226 1.73 -30.22 -2.60
N VAL A 227 2.77 -29.96 -1.80
CA VAL A 227 2.93 -30.58 -0.47
C VAL A 227 1.75 -30.21 0.45
N LEU A 228 1.36 -28.93 0.50
CA LEU A 228 0.22 -28.50 1.33
C LEU A 228 -1.09 -29.15 0.88
N ARG A 229 -1.32 -29.29 -0.44
CA ARG A 229 -2.47 -30.04 -0.98
C ARG A 229 -2.48 -31.49 -0.52
N ASP A 230 -1.33 -32.18 -0.51
CA ASP A 230 -1.26 -33.56 -0.02
C ASP A 230 -1.52 -33.68 1.48
N LEU A 231 -1.06 -32.72 2.30
CA LEU A 231 -1.35 -32.68 3.74
C LEU A 231 -2.85 -32.54 4.03
N PHE A 232 -3.59 -31.89 3.13
CA PHE A 232 -5.03 -31.67 3.23
C PHE A 232 -5.86 -32.64 2.38
N LYS A 233 -5.29 -33.67 1.76
CA LYS A 233 -6.07 -34.59 0.88
C LYS A 233 -7.25 -35.28 1.57
N ASN A 234 -7.18 -35.44 2.89
CA ASN A 234 -8.24 -36.04 3.71
C ASN A 234 -9.14 -34.99 4.39
N TYR A 235 -9.02 -33.72 4.00
CA TYR A 235 -9.78 -32.60 4.53
C TYR A 235 -10.34 -31.77 3.38
N ASP A 236 -11.66 -31.73 3.24
CA ASP A 236 -12.31 -31.01 2.14
C ASP A 236 -12.24 -29.48 2.36
N LEU A 237 -11.48 -28.80 1.50
CA LEU A 237 -11.34 -27.35 1.48
C LEU A 237 -12.32 -26.67 0.52
N ALA A 238 -13.06 -27.42 -0.32
CA ALA A 238 -13.96 -26.84 -1.31
C ALA A 238 -15.03 -25.91 -0.70
N PRO A 239 -15.64 -26.22 0.47
CA PRO A 239 -16.62 -25.32 1.11
C PRO A 239 -16.03 -23.95 1.51
N PHE A 240 -14.72 -23.90 1.79
CA PHE A 240 -14.03 -22.65 2.14
C PHE A 240 -13.73 -21.79 0.91
N MET A 241 -13.41 -22.41 -0.22
CA MET A 241 -13.03 -21.76 -1.47
C MET A 241 -14.22 -21.23 -2.27
N ASN A 242 -15.47 -21.52 -1.87
CA ASN A 242 -16.67 -21.02 -2.53
C ASN A 242 -16.83 -19.50 -2.25
N PRO A 243 -16.72 -18.62 -3.27
CA PRO A 243 -16.85 -17.17 -3.09
C PRO A 243 -18.25 -16.75 -2.63
N GLU A 244 -19.27 -17.55 -2.97
CA GLU A 244 -20.69 -17.33 -2.62
C GLU A 244 -21.03 -17.85 -1.21
N ALA A 245 -20.08 -18.48 -0.50
CA ALA A 245 -20.32 -18.98 0.85
C ALA A 245 -20.39 -17.83 1.87
N ASN A 246 -21.29 -17.98 2.85
CA ASN A 246 -21.47 -17.03 3.94
C ASN A 246 -20.12 -16.75 4.66
N PRO A 247 -19.72 -15.47 4.86
CA PRO A 247 -18.46 -15.11 5.52
C PRO A 247 -18.25 -15.73 6.90
N PHE A 248 -19.32 -15.88 7.69
CA PHE A 248 -19.25 -16.53 9.01
C PHE A 248 -18.95 -18.02 8.91
N GLU A 249 -19.56 -18.71 7.93
CA GLU A 249 -19.27 -20.12 7.69
C GLU A 249 -17.85 -20.31 7.13
N ARG A 250 -17.35 -19.42 6.27
CA ARG A 250 -15.95 -19.44 5.82
C ARG A 250 -14.97 -19.27 6.98
N TYR A 251 -15.22 -18.34 7.90
CA TYR A 251 -14.41 -18.18 9.11
C TYR A 251 -14.44 -19.42 10.02
N ARG A 252 -15.62 -20.03 10.20
CA ARG A 252 -15.76 -21.28 10.96
C ARG A 252 -15.00 -22.44 10.32
N LEU A 253 -15.01 -22.55 8.99
CA LEU A 253 -14.26 -23.58 8.26
C LEU A 253 -12.75 -23.38 8.39
N LEU A 254 -12.26 -22.13 8.37
CA LEU A 254 -10.85 -21.81 8.66
C LEU A 254 -10.44 -22.26 10.07
N ALA A 255 -11.27 -21.99 11.08
CA ALA A 255 -11.02 -22.43 12.44
C ALA A 255 -10.92 -23.96 12.54
N LYS A 256 -11.82 -24.69 11.87
CA LYS A 256 -11.78 -26.16 11.79
C LYS A 256 -10.54 -26.69 11.04
N ALA A 257 -10.11 -26.01 9.98
CA ALA A 257 -8.91 -26.38 9.23
C ALA A 257 -7.65 -26.17 10.09
N ALA A 258 -7.61 -25.10 10.89
CA ALA A 258 -6.57 -24.91 11.90
C ALA A 258 -6.61 -26.04 12.94
N GLU A 259 -7.77 -26.35 13.52
CA GLU A 259 -7.91 -27.47 14.47
C GLU A 259 -7.39 -28.79 13.90
N TYR A 260 -7.70 -29.11 12.63
CA TYR A 260 -7.17 -30.29 11.95
C TYR A 260 -5.63 -30.34 11.96
N VAL A 261 -4.96 -29.22 11.69
CA VAL A 261 -3.49 -29.12 11.74
C VAL A 261 -2.96 -29.26 13.18
N PHE A 262 -3.61 -28.63 14.15
CA PHE A 262 -3.14 -28.57 15.55
C PHE A 262 -3.40 -29.85 16.34
N LEU A 263 -4.47 -30.58 16.02
CA LEU A 263 -4.85 -31.84 16.68
C LEU A 263 -4.22 -33.07 16.02
N SER A 264 -3.61 -32.94 14.84
CA SER A 264 -2.94 -34.06 14.18
C SER A 264 -1.72 -34.53 14.99
N THR A 265 -1.77 -35.79 15.43
CA THR A 265 -0.66 -36.48 16.11
C THR A 265 0.27 -37.21 15.13
N GLN A 266 0.07 -37.01 13.82
CA GLN A 266 0.84 -37.68 12.79
C GLN A 266 2.30 -37.20 12.79
N GLU A 267 3.23 -38.14 12.60
CA GLU A 267 4.63 -37.85 12.33
C GLU A 267 4.94 -38.05 10.85
N LEU A 268 5.71 -37.13 10.27
CA LEU A 268 6.13 -37.13 8.87
C LEU A 268 7.65 -37.27 8.79
N ASN A 269 8.11 -37.97 7.76
CA ASN A 269 9.54 -38.14 7.51
C ASN A 269 10.07 -36.97 6.66
N ILE A 270 11.19 -36.38 7.08
CA ILE A 270 11.98 -35.47 6.25
C ILE A 270 13.28 -36.19 5.88
N GLU A 271 13.58 -36.25 4.59
CA GLU A 271 14.88 -36.69 4.11
C GLU A 271 15.95 -35.62 4.43
N GLY A 272 16.84 -35.95 5.35
CA GLY A 272 18.09 -35.20 5.55
C GLY A 272 19.24 -35.89 4.82
N LYS A 273 20.28 -35.13 4.45
CA LYS A 273 21.46 -35.60 3.67
C LYS A 273 22.15 -36.87 4.20
N ARG A 274 21.87 -37.33 5.43
CA ARG A 274 22.46 -38.56 6.03
C ARG A 274 21.53 -39.38 6.96
N LYS A 275 20.31 -38.94 7.32
CA LYS A 275 19.33 -39.66 8.16
C LYS A 275 17.90 -39.16 7.91
N THR A 276 16.91 -40.05 7.98
CA THR A 276 15.48 -39.71 8.05
C THR A 276 15.14 -39.20 9.46
N ASN A 277 14.69 -37.95 9.54
CA ASN A 277 14.24 -37.34 10.78
C ASN A 277 12.71 -37.26 10.77
N LYS A 278 12.07 -37.65 11.87
CA LYS A 278 10.64 -37.48 12.05
C LYS A 278 10.33 -36.09 12.57
N VAL A 279 9.26 -35.48 12.07
CA VAL A 279 8.70 -34.23 12.58
C VAL A 279 7.20 -34.36 12.74
N SER A 280 6.62 -33.61 13.68
CA SER A 280 5.16 -33.56 13.79
C SER A 280 4.52 -32.90 12.56
N PHE A 281 3.31 -33.33 12.21
CA PHE A 281 2.50 -32.77 11.13
C PHE A 281 2.42 -31.23 11.21
N LYS A 282 2.12 -30.69 12.39
CA LYS A 282 2.10 -29.25 12.66
C LYS A 282 3.41 -28.55 12.28
N THR A 283 4.54 -29.10 12.71
CA THR A 283 5.87 -28.51 12.46
C THR A 283 6.19 -28.52 10.97
N TYR A 284 5.87 -29.62 10.29
CA TYR A 284 6.04 -29.75 8.86
C TYR A 284 5.17 -28.75 8.09
N PHE A 285 3.87 -28.68 8.42
CA PHE A 285 2.93 -27.73 7.83
C PHE A 285 3.41 -26.28 7.96
N LEU A 286 3.72 -25.82 9.18
CA LEU A 286 4.16 -24.44 9.42
C LEU A 286 5.45 -24.10 8.66
N LYS A 287 6.37 -25.06 8.56
CA LYS A 287 7.62 -24.88 7.81
C LYS A 287 7.37 -24.79 6.30
N THR A 288 6.47 -25.61 5.77
CA THR A 288 6.07 -25.59 4.36
C THR A 288 5.33 -24.31 4.01
N VAL A 289 4.37 -23.87 4.84
CA VAL A 289 3.67 -22.57 4.69
C VAL A 289 4.67 -21.41 4.67
N LYS A 290 5.62 -21.38 5.60
CA LYS A 290 6.64 -20.31 5.64
C LYS A 290 7.46 -20.25 4.34
N ARG A 291 7.88 -21.41 3.81
CA ARG A 291 8.67 -21.47 2.57
C ARG A 291 7.84 -21.11 1.34
N MET A 292 6.61 -21.61 1.25
CA MET A 292 5.66 -21.24 0.20
C MET A 292 5.40 -19.74 0.22
N ARG A 293 5.15 -19.14 1.40
CA ARG A 293 4.89 -17.70 1.55
C ARG A 293 6.07 -16.85 1.09
N ASN A 294 7.29 -17.20 1.51
CA ASN A 294 8.49 -16.50 1.04
C ASN A 294 8.64 -16.55 -0.49
N ALA A 295 8.31 -17.69 -1.11
CA ALA A 295 8.34 -17.85 -2.56
C ALA A 295 7.21 -17.08 -3.25
N TYR A 296 6.00 -17.12 -2.68
CA TYR A 296 4.83 -16.35 -3.10
C TYR A 296 5.12 -14.85 -3.08
N ASP A 297 5.76 -14.32 -2.04
CA ASP A 297 6.09 -12.89 -1.96
C ASP A 297 7.04 -12.44 -3.09
N ILE A 298 7.86 -13.37 -3.63
CA ILE A 298 8.79 -13.13 -4.75
C ILE A 298 8.09 -13.30 -6.11
N CYS A 299 7.28 -14.35 -6.29
CA CYS A 299 6.69 -14.69 -7.59
C CYS A 299 5.28 -14.13 -7.81
N GLN A 300 4.50 -13.86 -6.77
CA GLN A 300 3.18 -13.24 -6.89
C GLN A 300 3.29 -11.92 -7.65
N PRO A 301 4.25 -11.02 -7.36
CA PRO A 301 4.48 -9.80 -8.12
C PRO A 301 5.01 -10.03 -9.54
N SER A 302 5.11 -11.25 -10.07
CA SER A 302 5.43 -11.52 -11.48
C SER A 302 4.20 -11.76 -12.37
N GLY A 303 3.10 -12.27 -11.79
CA GLY A 303 1.86 -12.57 -12.53
C GLY A 303 1.85 -13.98 -13.12
N ASN A 304 2.86 -14.77 -12.80
CA ASN A 304 2.98 -16.16 -13.24
C ASN A 304 2.03 -17.11 -12.49
N LEU A 305 1.42 -16.66 -11.39
CA LEU A 305 0.43 -17.42 -10.62
C LEU A 305 -0.97 -17.17 -11.16
N THR A 306 -1.77 -18.23 -11.24
CA THR A 306 -3.20 -18.14 -11.55
C THR A 306 -3.98 -17.45 -10.42
N GLU A 307 -5.19 -16.99 -10.72
CA GLU A 307 -6.09 -16.42 -9.70
C GLU A 307 -6.45 -17.42 -8.62
N GLU A 308 -6.64 -18.69 -9.00
CA GLU A 308 -6.92 -19.79 -8.07
C GLU A 308 -5.73 -20.05 -7.13
N GLU A 309 -4.50 -20.08 -7.65
CA GLU A 309 -3.29 -20.26 -6.84
C GLU A 309 -3.05 -19.08 -5.89
N SER A 310 -3.36 -17.86 -6.35
CA SER A 310 -3.27 -16.66 -5.53
C SER A 310 -4.30 -16.66 -4.40
N ALA A 311 -5.54 -17.06 -4.70
CA ALA A 311 -6.61 -17.16 -3.71
C ALA A 311 -6.37 -18.28 -2.69
N LEU A 312 -5.77 -19.40 -3.11
CA LEU A 312 -5.45 -20.52 -2.22
C LEU A 312 -4.24 -20.23 -1.32
N ALA A 313 -3.32 -19.37 -1.76
CA ALA A 313 -2.15 -18.96 -0.98
C ALA A 313 -2.44 -17.90 0.09
N GLN A 314 -3.50 -17.10 -0.10
CA GLN A 314 -3.99 -16.07 0.83
C GLN A 314 -4.74 -16.67 2.01
#